data_AF-A0A183DC51-F1
#
_entry.id   AF-A0A183DC51-F1
#
_cell.length_a   1.000
_cell.length_b   1.000
_cell.length_c   1.000
_cell.angle_alpha   90.00
_cell.angle_beta   90.00
_cell.angle_gamma   90.00
#
_symmetry.space_group_name_H-M   'P 1'
#
loop_
_entity.id
_entity.type
_entity.pdbx_description
1 polymer ?
#
loop_
_entity_poly.entity_id
_entity_poly.type
_entity_poly.pdbx_seq_one_letter_code
_entity_poly.pdbx_strand_id
1 'polypeptide(L)'
;MRHYAGIVRYNVINWLEKNKDPLNDTVAACLKASSGNKLLPEIWADYVTQEELYNFSSKMANLVFPASHAVKGGHKKKGKSGSFMTVSMMYRESLNNLMSMLYKTHPHFIRCIIPNEKKESGLLEAALVLNQLTCNGVLEGIRICRKGFPNRTLHLDYVQRYAILCADESKSSSDPKQCAIKMLERLVNEGTMKEEMYRIGLTKVFFKAGVLAHLEDLRDERLGEILTGLQARIRSYQQLV
;
A
#
# COMPACT_ATOMS: atom_id res chain seq x y z
N MET A 1 -16.96 5.69 -21.70
CA MET A 1 -15.87 4.75 -21.33
C MET A 1 -16.42 3.76 -20.33
N ARG A 2 -16.06 2.47 -20.43
CA ARG A 2 -16.47 1.45 -19.44
C ARG A 2 -15.42 1.39 -18.34
N HIS A 3 -15.76 1.88 -17.17
CA HIS A 3 -14.94 1.74 -15.96
C HIS A 3 -15.37 0.49 -15.20
N TYR A 4 -14.52 0.02 -14.28
CA TYR A 4 -14.86 -1.13 -13.44
C TYR A 4 -16.15 -0.88 -12.62
N ALA A 5 -16.38 0.37 -12.21
CA ALA A 5 -17.56 0.80 -11.46
C ALA A 5 -18.81 1.02 -12.32
N GLY A 6 -18.70 1.01 -13.65
CA GLY A 6 -19.82 1.22 -14.55
C GLY A 6 -19.48 2.04 -15.81
N ILE A 7 -20.51 2.30 -16.62
CA ILE A 7 -20.37 3.08 -17.84
C ILE A 7 -20.45 4.58 -17.51
N VAL A 8 -19.38 5.31 -17.82
CA VAL A 8 -19.33 6.76 -17.64
C VAL A 8 -19.39 7.46 -19.01
N ARG A 9 -20.32 8.41 -19.13
CA ARG A 9 -20.44 9.30 -20.28
C ARG A 9 -19.57 10.53 -20.04
N TYR A 10 -18.79 10.91 -21.04
CA TYR A 10 -17.91 12.06 -20.99
C TYR A 10 -18.43 13.16 -21.90
N ASN A 11 -18.40 14.39 -21.41
CA ASN A 11 -18.54 15.58 -22.23
C ASN A 11 -17.14 16.13 -22.54
N VAL A 12 -16.81 16.24 -23.82
CA VAL A 12 -15.49 16.66 -24.33
C VAL A 12 -15.37 18.17 -24.56
N ILE A 13 -16.45 18.93 -24.38
CA ILE A 13 -16.45 20.38 -24.52
C ILE A 13 -15.44 21.00 -23.53
N ASN A 14 -14.62 21.93 -24.02
CA ASN A 14 -13.57 22.67 -23.32
C ASN A 14 -12.41 21.82 -22.76
N TRP A 15 -12.22 20.57 -23.20
CA TRP A 15 -11.07 19.77 -22.76
C TRP A 15 -9.73 20.40 -23.15
N LEU A 16 -9.63 20.99 -24.34
CA LEU A 16 -8.40 21.64 -24.81
C LEU A 16 -8.05 22.86 -23.95
N GLU A 17 -9.03 23.68 -23.61
CA GLU A 17 -8.83 24.86 -22.74
C GLU A 17 -8.41 24.42 -21.34
N LYS A 18 -9.11 23.46 -20.74
CA LYS A 18 -8.76 22.90 -19.42
C LYS A 18 -7.36 22.26 -19.41
N ASN A 19 -6.96 21.63 -20.50
CA ASN A 19 -5.65 20.98 -20.58
C ASN A 19 -4.50 21.96 -20.87
N LYS A 20 -4.84 23.14 -21.41
CA LYS A 20 -3.91 24.27 -21.59
C LYS A 20 -3.78 25.13 -20.34
N ASP A 21 -4.77 25.16 -19.46
CA ASP A 21 -4.75 26.01 -18.25
C ASP A 21 -4.36 27.49 -18.55
N PRO A 22 -5.10 28.18 -19.45
CA PRO A 22 -4.73 29.52 -19.86
C PRO A 22 -4.94 30.51 -18.72
N LEU A 23 -3.85 31.11 -18.23
CA LEU A 23 -3.88 32.23 -17.29
C LEU A 23 -3.47 33.53 -18.00
N ASN A 24 -3.93 34.66 -17.47
CA ASN A 24 -3.54 35.97 -17.97
C ASN A 24 -2.14 36.32 -17.44
N ASP A 25 -1.14 36.33 -18.33
CA ASP A 25 0.26 36.60 -18.01
C ASP A 25 0.48 37.96 -17.34
N THR A 26 -0.28 38.99 -17.70
CA THR A 26 -0.15 40.34 -17.11
C THR A 26 -0.57 40.33 -15.64
N VAL A 27 -1.65 39.60 -15.31
CA VAL A 27 -2.11 39.45 -13.93
C VAL A 27 -1.08 38.66 -13.11
N ALA A 28 -0.54 37.58 -13.68
CA ALA A 28 0.51 36.80 -13.03
C ALA A 28 1.76 37.64 -12.75
N ALA A 29 2.17 38.50 -13.68
CA ALA A 29 3.29 39.42 -13.50
C ALA A 29 3.03 40.43 -12.37
N CYS A 30 1.83 41.01 -12.28
CA CYS A 30 1.46 41.89 -11.18
C CYS A 30 1.49 41.16 -9.83
N LEU A 31 1.02 39.92 -9.76
CA LEU A 31 1.03 39.11 -8.54
C LEU A 31 2.45 38.78 -8.08
N LYS A 32 3.36 38.49 -9.01
CA LYS A 32 4.81 38.30 -8.73
C LYS A 32 5.49 39.58 -8.24
N ALA A 33 5.10 40.74 -8.76
CA ALA A 33 5.67 42.04 -8.40
C ALA A 33 5.05 42.67 -7.14
N SER A 34 4.05 42.02 -6.54
CA SER A 34 3.35 42.54 -5.37
C SER A 34 4.28 42.65 -4.15
N SER A 35 4.49 43.88 -3.67
CA SER A 35 5.31 44.18 -2.49
C SER A 35 4.52 44.25 -1.18
N GLY A 36 3.19 44.40 -1.25
CA GLY A 36 2.31 44.52 -0.08
C GLY A 36 2.06 43.19 0.66
N ASN A 37 2.33 42.06 0.01
CA ASN A 37 2.20 40.73 0.60
C ASN A 37 3.35 39.83 0.12
N LYS A 38 4.24 39.47 1.04
CA LYS A 38 5.44 38.66 0.74
C LYS A 38 5.15 37.23 0.30
N LEU A 39 3.97 36.69 0.61
CA LEU A 39 3.56 35.34 0.22
C LEU A 39 3.15 35.27 -1.27
N LEU A 40 2.68 36.38 -1.85
CA LEU A 40 2.24 36.41 -3.25
C LEU A 40 3.40 36.14 -4.22
N PRO A 41 4.56 36.82 -4.13
CA PRO A 41 5.72 36.47 -4.94
C PRO A 41 6.18 35.01 -4.77
N GLU A 42 6.04 34.43 -3.57
CA GLU A 42 6.45 33.04 -3.29
C GLU A 42 5.53 32.02 -3.97
N ILE A 43 4.20 32.16 -3.86
CA ILE A 43 3.23 31.26 -4.49
C ILE A 43 3.36 31.28 -6.02
N TRP A 44 3.65 32.44 -6.60
CA TRP A 44 3.74 32.64 -8.05
C TRP A 44 5.14 32.47 -8.61
N ALA A 45 6.14 32.13 -7.78
CA ALA A 45 7.54 32.00 -8.20
C ALA A 45 7.75 30.93 -9.28
N ASP A 46 7.01 29.81 -9.17
CA ASP A 46 7.13 28.66 -10.08
C ASP A 46 6.30 28.80 -11.36
N TYR A 47 5.39 29.78 -11.42
CA TYR A 47 4.62 30.06 -12.63
C TYR A 47 5.53 30.74 -13.66
N VAL A 48 5.60 30.21 -14.88
CA VAL A 48 6.41 30.82 -15.95
C VAL A 48 5.48 31.40 -17.01
N THR A 49 5.56 32.72 -17.22
CA THR A 49 4.72 33.40 -18.22
C THR A 49 5.15 33.04 -19.64
N GLN A 50 4.30 33.26 -20.65
CA GLN A 50 4.68 33.00 -22.04
C GLN A 50 5.84 33.91 -22.49
N GLU A 51 5.88 35.14 -21.97
CA GLU A 51 6.98 36.08 -22.19
C GLU A 51 8.30 35.58 -21.59
N GLU A 52 8.28 35.07 -20.37
CA GLU A 52 9.45 34.42 -19.75
C GLU A 52 9.88 33.19 -20.56
N LEU A 53 8.94 32.33 -21.00
CA LEU A 53 9.22 31.17 -21.85
C LEU A 53 9.88 31.58 -23.18
N TYR A 54 9.37 32.63 -23.83
CA TYR A 54 9.93 33.18 -25.07
C TYR A 54 11.35 33.72 -24.85
N ASN A 55 11.57 34.46 -23.77
CA ASN A 55 12.89 34.98 -23.38
C ASN A 55 13.89 33.86 -23.04
N PHE A 56 13.44 32.76 -22.43
CA PHE A 56 14.26 31.57 -22.18
C PHE A 56 14.60 30.82 -23.47
N SER A 57 13.65 30.69 -24.40
CA SER A 57 13.86 30.07 -25.72
C SER A 57 14.82 30.89 -26.59
N SER A 58 14.69 32.21 -26.57
CA SER A 58 15.57 33.16 -27.27
C SER A 58 17.02 33.08 -26.74
N LYS A 59 17.22 33.01 -25.42
CA LYS A 59 18.56 32.86 -24.82
C LYS A 59 19.21 31.51 -25.09
N MET A 60 18.45 30.43 -25.29
CA MET A 60 19.00 29.11 -25.63
C MET A 60 19.41 28.97 -27.11
N ALA A 61 18.84 29.77 -28.01
CA ALA A 61 19.23 29.77 -29.43
C ALA A 61 20.66 30.31 -29.66
N ASN A 62 21.21 31.09 -28.73
CA ASN A 62 22.56 31.67 -28.82
C ASN A 62 23.68 30.83 -28.16
N LEU A 63 23.40 29.60 -27.71
CA LEU A 63 24.43 28.72 -27.14
C LEU A 63 24.44 27.36 -27.83
N VAL A 64 25.09 27.31 -28.99
CA VAL A 64 25.67 26.09 -29.54
C VAL A 64 26.89 25.72 -28.67
N PHE A 65 26.82 24.54 -28.06
CA PHE A 65 27.80 23.77 -27.25
C PHE A 65 29.31 24.09 -27.45
N PRO A 66 30.19 23.95 -26.40
CA PRO A 66 30.46 22.66 -25.75
C PRO A 66 30.57 22.67 -24.21
N ALA A 67 30.62 21.44 -23.69
CA ALA A 67 30.67 21.04 -22.30
C ALA A 67 31.89 21.55 -21.52
N SER A 68 31.71 21.90 -20.24
CA SER A 68 32.44 21.34 -19.08
C SER A 68 32.22 22.18 -17.80
N HIS A 69 32.15 21.47 -16.66
CA HIS A 69 32.29 21.88 -15.26
C HIS A 69 31.40 23.02 -14.69
N ALA A 70 30.35 22.67 -13.93
CA ALA A 70 30.34 22.56 -12.44
C ALA A 70 30.09 23.97 -11.79
N VAL A 71 29.10 24.25 -10.93
CA VAL A 71 28.60 23.57 -9.72
C VAL A 71 27.27 24.24 -9.27
N LYS A 72 26.45 23.48 -8.52
CA LYS A 72 25.39 23.85 -7.54
C LYS A 72 23.95 24.14 -8.02
N GLY A 73 23.07 23.20 -7.64
CA GLY A 73 21.81 23.52 -6.96
C GLY A 73 20.59 23.81 -7.84
N GLY A 74 19.91 22.77 -8.28
CA GLY A 74 18.59 22.86 -8.90
C GLY A 74 18.44 21.82 -10.00
N HIS A 75 17.61 20.80 -9.77
CA HIS A 75 17.22 19.85 -10.80
C HIS A 75 16.38 20.55 -11.89
N LYS A 76 17.03 21.31 -12.77
CA LYS A 76 16.45 21.67 -14.08
C LYS A 76 16.50 20.42 -14.94
N LYS A 77 15.33 19.79 -15.12
CA LYS A 77 15.13 18.69 -16.06
C LYS A 77 15.67 19.10 -17.43
N LYS A 78 16.77 18.47 -17.82
CA LYS A 78 17.41 18.61 -19.12
C LYS A 78 16.51 17.93 -20.16
N GLY A 79 16.17 18.66 -21.22
CA GLY A 79 15.76 18.07 -22.50
C GLY A 79 14.30 17.65 -22.63
N LYS A 80 13.39 18.63 -22.72
CA LYS A 80 12.28 18.63 -23.69
C LYS A 80 12.04 20.09 -24.04
N SER A 81 12.36 20.43 -25.28
CA SER A 81 12.11 21.73 -25.90
C SER A 81 10.72 22.25 -25.55
N GLY A 82 10.55 23.58 -25.45
CA GLY A 82 9.38 24.32 -24.97
C GLY A 82 8.01 24.00 -25.58
N SER A 83 7.60 22.74 -25.56
CA SER A 83 6.22 22.32 -25.77
C SER A 83 5.52 22.55 -24.45
N PHE A 84 4.63 23.53 -24.45
CA PHE A 84 3.59 23.76 -23.46
C PHE A 84 3.28 22.49 -22.65
N MET A 85 3.76 22.40 -21.39
CA MET A 85 3.47 21.23 -20.56
C MET A 85 1.98 21.23 -20.29
N THR A 86 1.26 20.29 -20.89
CA THR A 86 -0.17 20.16 -20.62
C THR A 86 -0.41 19.66 -19.21
N VAL A 87 -1.53 20.07 -18.62
CA VAL A 87 -1.97 19.62 -17.30
C VAL A 87 -1.97 18.10 -17.21
N SER A 88 -2.49 17.43 -18.25
CA SER A 88 -2.52 15.96 -18.33
C SER A 88 -1.12 15.32 -18.32
N MET A 89 -0.12 15.96 -18.93
CA MET A 89 1.25 15.43 -18.95
C MET A 89 1.90 15.49 -17.56
N MET A 90 1.68 16.59 -16.82
CA MET A 90 2.15 16.73 -15.44
C MET A 90 1.49 15.70 -14.52
N TYR A 91 0.17 15.53 -14.62
CA TYR A 91 -0.56 14.50 -13.85
C TYR A 91 -0.07 13.09 -14.16
N ARG A 92 0.19 12.78 -15.44
CA ARG A 92 0.69 11.46 -15.84
C ARG A 92 2.09 11.19 -15.28
N GLU A 93 2.97 12.18 -15.28
CA GLU A 93 4.31 12.03 -14.70
C GLU A 93 4.25 11.81 -13.19
N SER A 94 3.45 12.62 -12.48
CA SER A 94 3.21 12.47 -11.04
C SER A 94 2.61 11.09 -10.71
N LEU A 95 1.61 10.64 -11.46
CA LEU A 95 0.98 9.33 -11.30
C LEU A 95 1.99 8.19 -11.49
N ASN A 96 2.85 8.26 -12.51
CA ASN A 96 3.88 7.25 -12.74
C ASN A 96 4.89 7.16 -11.58
N ASN A 97 5.29 8.32 -11.04
CA ASN A 97 6.18 8.36 -9.88
C ASN A 97 5.52 7.73 -8.64
N LEU A 98 4.24 8.05 -8.40
CA LEU A 98 3.46 7.46 -7.32
C LEU A 98 3.33 5.93 -7.49
N MET A 99 2.97 5.46 -8.68
CA MET A 99 2.84 4.02 -8.95
C MET A 99 4.18 3.28 -8.75
N SER A 100 5.30 3.86 -9.19
CA SER A 100 6.65 3.31 -8.96
C SER A 100 6.97 3.18 -7.48
N MET A 101 6.55 4.15 -6.66
CA MET A 101 6.70 4.08 -5.20
C MET A 101 5.81 2.98 -4.60
N LEU A 102 4.52 2.95 -4.97
CA LEU A 102 3.57 1.95 -4.45
C LEU A 102 4.00 0.52 -4.76
N TYR A 103 4.53 0.25 -5.96
CA TYR A 103 5.02 -1.09 -6.33
C TYR A 103 6.25 -1.56 -5.54
N LYS A 104 6.98 -0.64 -4.88
CA LYS A 104 8.11 -0.99 -4.00
C LYS A 104 7.68 -1.28 -2.57
N THR A 105 6.41 -1.06 -2.24
CA THR A 105 5.87 -1.21 -0.89
C THR A 105 4.96 -2.42 -0.77
N HIS A 106 4.64 -2.82 0.47
CA HIS A 106 3.64 -3.83 0.75
C HIS A 106 2.24 -3.19 0.82
N PRO A 107 1.33 -3.47 -0.12
CA PRO A 107 0.04 -2.81 -0.15
C PRO A 107 -0.92 -3.37 0.90
N HIS A 108 -1.56 -2.48 1.65
CA HIS A 108 -2.71 -2.79 2.50
C HIS A 108 -3.94 -2.09 1.92
N PHE A 109 -5.01 -2.83 1.69
CA PHE A 109 -6.21 -2.31 1.01
C PHE A 109 -7.33 -2.03 2.01
N ILE A 110 -7.82 -0.79 2.03
CA ILE A 110 -9.06 -0.39 2.70
C ILE A 110 -10.04 0.03 1.61
N ARG A 111 -11.21 -0.61 1.55
CA ARG A 111 -12.25 -0.33 0.56
C ARG A 111 -13.43 0.34 1.24
N CYS A 112 -13.60 1.64 0.99
CA CYS A 112 -14.76 2.39 1.47
C CYS A 112 -16.00 2.02 0.64
N ILE A 113 -17.15 1.88 1.30
CA ILE A 113 -18.44 1.57 0.69
C ILE A 113 -19.42 2.70 1.02
N ILE A 114 -20.14 3.17 0.00
CA ILE A 114 -21.20 4.17 0.15
C ILE A 114 -22.48 3.44 0.56
N PRO A 115 -23.07 3.73 1.74
CA PRO A 115 -24.23 3.00 2.23
C PRO A 115 -25.54 3.44 1.56
N ASN A 116 -25.68 4.71 1.17
CA ASN A 116 -26.85 5.27 0.48
C ASN A 116 -26.47 6.57 -0.25
N GLU A 117 -27.25 6.95 -1.28
CA GLU A 117 -27.03 8.20 -2.03
C GLU A 117 -27.55 9.45 -1.29
N LYS A 118 -28.52 9.28 -0.39
CA LYS A 118 -29.15 10.36 0.39
C LYS A 118 -28.23 10.98 1.45
N LYS A 119 -27.07 10.37 1.70
CA LYS A 119 -26.12 10.73 2.77
C LYS A 119 -26.74 10.71 4.17
N GLU A 120 -27.73 9.85 4.36
CA GLU A 120 -28.45 9.70 5.63
C GLU A 120 -27.74 8.68 6.53
N SER A 121 -27.64 8.97 7.83
CA SER A 121 -27.03 8.05 8.79
C SER A 121 -27.96 6.86 9.06
N GLY A 122 -27.41 5.66 9.18
CA GLY A 122 -28.19 4.44 9.49
C GLY A 122 -29.01 3.87 8.33
N LEU A 123 -29.13 4.59 7.21
CA LEU A 123 -29.80 4.09 6.01
C LEU A 123 -28.83 3.26 5.16
N LEU A 124 -29.22 2.04 4.79
CA LEU A 124 -28.45 1.15 3.92
C LEU A 124 -29.28 0.75 2.70
N GLU A 125 -28.75 1.02 1.52
CA GLU A 125 -29.35 0.60 0.26
C GLU A 125 -28.64 -0.64 -0.29
N ALA A 126 -29.30 -1.79 -0.18
CA ALA A 126 -28.70 -3.09 -0.49
C ALA A 126 -28.24 -3.20 -1.97
N ALA A 127 -29.02 -2.69 -2.91
CA ALA A 127 -28.70 -2.76 -4.34
C ALA A 127 -27.43 -1.96 -4.68
N LEU A 128 -27.31 -0.75 -4.13
CA LEU A 128 -26.15 0.12 -4.28
C LEU A 128 -24.88 -0.52 -3.70
N VAL A 129 -24.98 -1.07 -2.48
CA VAL A 129 -23.86 -1.73 -1.82
C VAL A 129 -23.43 -3.00 -2.57
N LEU A 130 -24.38 -3.82 -3.01
CA LEU A 130 -24.09 -5.04 -3.76
C LEU A 130 -23.37 -4.74 -5.08
N ASN A 131 -23.80 -3.71 -5.80
CA ASN A 131 -23.13 -3.26 -7.03
C ASN A 131 -21.68 -2.84 -6.73
N GLN A 132 -21.45 -2.06 -5.67
CA GLN A 132 -20.10 -1.67 -5.25
C GLN A 132 -19.21 -2.87 -4.88
N LEU A 133 -19.74 -3.84 -4.13
CA LEU A 133 -18.99 -5.05 -3.76
C LEU A 133 -18.57 -5.88 -4.98
N THR A 134 -19.43 -5.93 -6.00
CA THR A 134 -19.17 -6.62 -7.26
C THR A 134 -18.13 -5.85 -8.09
N CYS A 135 -18.34 -4.55 -8.32
CA CYS A 135 -17.41 -3.72 -9.08
C CYS A 135 -16.03 -3.60 -8.44
N ASN A 136 -15.96 -3.46 -7.12
CA ASN A 136 -14.68 -3.38 -6.39
C ASN A 136 -13.94 -4.73 -6.34
N GLY A 137 -14.53 -5.82 -6.85
CA GLY A 137 -13.96 -7.16 -6.78
C GLY A 137 -13.81 -7.64 -5.34
N VAL A 138 -14.71 -7.24 -4.44
CA VAL A 138 -14.71 -7.72 -3.05
C VAL A 138 -15.15 -9.17 -3.01
N LEU A 139 -16.17 -9.54 -3.79
CA LEU A 139 -16.65 -10.91 -3.88
C LEU A 139 -15.59 -11.85 -4.47
N GLU A 140 -14.90 -11.41 -5.51
CA GLU A 140 -13.74 -12.08 -6.10
C GLU A 140 -12.60 -12.21 -5.10
N GLY A 141 -12.28 -11.13 -4.39
CA GLY A 141 -11.27 -11.10 -3.34
C GLY A 141 -11.56 -12.12 -2.25
N ILE A 142 -12.79 -12.15 -1.73
CA ILE A 142 -13.22 -13.13 -0.72
C ILE A 142 -13.08 -14.55 -1.27
N ARG A 143 -13.50 -14.80 -2.52
CA ARG A 143 -13.40 -16.13 -3.14
C ARG A 143 -11.95 -16.60 -3.25
N ILE A 144 -11.06 -15.72 -3.67
CA ILE A 144 -9.62 -16.00 -3.77
C ILE A 144 -9.03 -16.23 -2.39
N CYS A 145 -9.36 -15.38 -1.40
CA CYS A 145 -8.90 -15.55 -0.02
C CYS A 145 -9.40 -16.84 0.63
N ARG A 146 -10.64 -17.26 0.34
CA ARG A 146 -11.23 -18.51 0.86
C ARG A 146 -10.62 -19.77 0.24
N LYS A 147 -10.28 -19.73 -1.05
CA LYS A 147 -9.56 -20.82 -1.73
C LYS A 147 -8.07 -20.82 -1.42
N GLY A 148 -7.52 -19.63 -1.13
CA GLY A 148 -6.12 -19.43 -0.87
C GLY A 148 -5.73 -19.60 0.60
N PHE A 149 -4.49 -19.21 0.86
CA PHE A 149 -3.87 -19.24 2.18
C PHE A 149 -3.36 -17.83 2.49
N PRO A 150 -4.21 -16.97 3.09
CA PRO A 150 -3.89 -15.56 3.30
C PRO A 150 -2.76 -15.37 4.31
N ASN A 151 -2.64 -16.28 5.27
CA ASN A 151 -1.65 -16.23 6.32
C ASN A 151 -0.38 -16.99 5.89
N ARG A 152 0.78 -16.36 6.06
CA ARG A 152 2.08 -16.90 5.62
C ARG A 152 3.14 -16.63 6.67
N THR A 153 3.79 -17.67 7.15
CA THR A 153 4.86 -17.57 8.15
C THR A 153 6.12 -18.23 7.61
N LEU A 154 7.30 -17.71 7.94
CA LEU A 154 8.55 -18.39 7.64
C LEU A 154 8.63 -19.69 8.45
N HIS A 155 9.29 -20.71 7.90
CA HIS A 155 9.48 -21.98 8.61
C HIS A 155 10.17 -21.78 9.96
N LEU A 156 11.21 -20.95 10.00
CA LEU A 156 11.94 -20.63 11.23
C LEU A 156 11.03 -19.98 12.30
N ASP A 157 10.30 -18.93 11.91
CA ASP A 157 9.38 -18.22 12.81
C ASP A 157 8.28 -19.14 13.33
N TYR A 158 7.74 -20.01 12.47
CA TYR A 158 6.71 -20.98 12.85
C TYR A 158 7.25 -21.97 13.89
N VAL A 159 8.39 -22.60 13.60
CA VAL A 159 9.00 -23.59 14.51
C VAL A 159 9.33 -22.95 15.85
N GLN A 160 9.94 -21.76 15.85
CA GLN A 160 10.28 -21.06 17.09
C GLN A 160 9.05 -20.66 17.90
N ARG A 161 8.02 -20.13 17.24
CA ARG A 161 6.83 -19.58 17.92
C ARG A 161 5.94 -20.68 18.52
N TYR A 162 5.79 -21.80 17.80
CA TYR A 162 4.90 -22.90 18.20
C TYR A 162 5.65 -24.11 18.78
N ALA A 163 6.96 -24.00 19.06
CA ALA A 163 7.75 -25.06 19.70
C ALA A 163 7.13 -25.58 21.01
N ILE A 164 6.39 -24.72 21.73
CA ILE A 164 5.71 -25.10 22.97
C ILE A 164 4.59 -26.13 22.77
N LEU A 165 3.97 -26.16 21.59
CA LEU A 165 2.91 -27.11 21.25
C LEU A 165 3.49 -28.48 20.90
N CYS A 166 4.67 -28.51 20.25
CA CYS A 166 5.31 -29.73 19.75
C CYS A 166 6.84 -29.66 19.99
N ALA A 167 7.24 -29.84 21.25
CA ALA A 167 8.62 -29.59 21.69
C ALA A 167 9.64 -30.55 21.05
N ASP A 168 9.30 -31.84 20.95
CA ASP A 168 10.19 -32.87 20.43
C ASP A 168 10.37 -32.74 18.90
N GLU A 169 9.28 -32.46 18.19
CA GLU A 169 9.26 -32.29 16.74
C GLU A 169 10.00 -31.02 16.32
N SER A 170 9.91 -29.95 17.12
CA SER A 170 10.61 -28.68 16.86
C SER A 170 12.14 -28.83 16.84
N LYS A 171 12.68 -29.81 17.58
CA LYS A 171 14.12 -30.10 17.70
C LYS A 171 14.57 -31.31 16.88
N SER A 172 13.66 -31.92 16.13
CA SER A 172 13.90 -33.19 15.45
C SER A 172 14.87 -33.11 14.28
N SER A 173 15.19 -31.91 13.77
CA SER A 173 16.18 -31.71 12.71
C SER A 173 16.78 -30.31 12.74
N SER A 174 17.89 -30.11 12.00
CA SER A 174 18.49 -28.79 11.80
C SER A 174 17.76 -27.94 10.75
N ASP A 175 17.01 -28.58 9.83
CA ASP A 175 16.25 -27.87 8.78
C ASP A 175 14.89 -27.40 9.32
N PRO A 176 14.63 -26.08 9.41
CA PRO A 176 13.36 -25.56 9.89
C PRO A 176 12.15 -26.06 9.09
N LYS A 177 12.33 -26.36 7.80
CA LYS A 177 11.25 -26.91 6.98
C LYS A 177 10.81 -28.26 7.50
N GLN A 178 11.74 -29.21 7.71
CA GLN A 178 11.42 -30.55 8.19
C GLN A 178 10.80 -30.52 9.59
N CYS A 179 11.28 -29.63 10.48
CA CYS A 179 10.65 -29.42 11.78
C CYS A 179 9.20 -28.93 11.64
N ALA A 180 8.94 -27.93 10.78
CA ALA A 180 7.59 -27.42 10.55
C ALA A 180 6.65 -28.52 10.01
N ILE A 181 7.12 -29.39 9.11
CA ILE A 181 6.35 -30.53 8.59
C ILE A 181 5.93 -31.46 9.73
N LYS A 182 6.89 -31.94 10.51
CA LYS A 182 6.63 -32.88 11.61
C LYS A 182 5.72 -32.30 12.69
N MET A 183 5.90 -31.02 13.04
CA MET A 183 5.02 -30.32 13.97
C MET A 183 3.59 -30.26 13.44
N LEU A 184 3.40 -29.95 12.16
CA LEU A 184 2.07 -29.91 11.54
C LEU A 184 1.42 -31.30 11.45
N GLU A 185 2.19 -32.32 11.09
CA GLU A 185 1.72 -33.72 11.06
C GLU A 185 1.26 -34.19 12.45
N ARG A 186 1.99 -33.85 13.51
CA ARG A 186 1.57 -34.13 14.89
C ARG A 186 0.25 -33.45 15.22
N LEU A 187 0.11 -32.17 14.92
CA LEU A 187 -1.13 -31.42 15.17
C LEU A 187 -2.32 -31.97 14.37
N VAL A 188 -2.08 -32.57 13.20
CA VAL A 188 -3.12 -33.27 12.43
C VAL A 188 -3.49 -34.60 13.09
N ASN A 189 -2.49 -35.37 13.54
CA ASN A 189 -2.71 -36.65 14.21
C ASN A 189 -3.44 -36.51 15.55
N GLU A 190 -3.19 -35.42 16.28
CA GLU A 190 -3.90 -35.07 17.52
C GLU A 190 -5.34 -34.59 17.28
N GLY A 191 -5.74 -34.38 16.01
CA GLY A 191 -7.08 -33.92 15.64
C GLY A 191 -7.29 -32.41 15.82
N THR A 192 -6.27 -31.69 16.27
CA THR A 192 -6.26 -30.24 16.48
C THR A 192 -6.37 -29.47 15.16
N MET A 193 -5.83 -30.03 14.07
CA MET A 193 -5.87 -29.43 12.74
C MET A 193 -6.21 -30.43 11.64
N LYS A 194 -6.68 -29.94 10.49
CA LYS A 194 -6.89 -30.75 9.28
C LYS A 194 -5.85 -30.42 8.22
N GLU A 195 -5.47 -31.40 7.41
CA GLU A 195 -4.50 -31.24 6.32
C GLU A 195 -4.94 -30.20 5.26
N GLU A 196 -6.24 -29.98 5.11
CA GLU A 196 -6.77 -28.94 4.21
C GLU A 196 -6.56 -27.49 4.70
N MET A 197 -6.14 -27.30 5.96
CA MET A 197 -6.02 -25.99 6.60
C MET A 197 -4.65 -25.32 6.39
N TYR A 198 -3.65 -26.08 5.95
CA TYR A 198 -2.30 -25.57 5.70
C TYR A 198 -1.70 -26.12 4.40
N ARG A 199 -0.65 -25.45 3.90
CA ARG A 199 0.23 -25.96 2.83
C ARG A 199 1.68 -25.59 3.16
N ILE A 200 2.60 -26.50 2.86
CA ILE A 200 4.03 -26.28 3.05
C ILE A 200 4.62 -25.79 1.73
N GLY A 201 5.22 -24.60 1.75
CA GLY A 201 6.01 -24.08 0.63
C GLY A 201 7.50 -24.33 0.79
N LEU A 202 8.28 -23.73 -0.11
CA LEU A 202 9.74 -23.83 -0.08
C LEU A 202 10.33 -23.18 1.19
N THR A 203 9.92 -21.94 1.48
CA THR A 203 10.46 -21.13 2.59
C THR A 203 9.45 -20.81 3.68
N LYS A 204 8.15 -21.02 3.41
CA LYS A 204 7.04 -20.57 4.23
C LYS A 204 6.00 -21.66 4.42
N VAL A 205 5.31 -21.62 5.55
CA VAL A 205 4.05 -22.31 5.77
C VAL A 205 2.90 -21.37 5.45
N PHE A 206 1.88 -21.91 4.81
CA PHE A 206 0.69 -21.20 4.35
C PHE A 206 -0.51 -21.72 5.12
N PHE A 207 -1.30 -20.81 5.71
CA PHE A 207 -2.47 -21.16 6.52
C PHE A 207 -3.75 -20.52 5.96
N LYS A 208 -4.87 -21.24 6.09
CA LYS A 208 -6.20 -20.66 5.86
C LYS A 208 -6.50 -19.58 6.89
N ALA A 209 -7.51 -18.76 6.61
CA ALA A 209 -8.00 -17.77 7.56
C ALA A 209 -8.47 -18.45 8.86
N GLY A 210 -8.20 -17.83 10.01
CA GLY A 210 -8.57 -18.34 11.34
C GLY A 210 -7.62 -19.37 11.95
N VAL A 211 -6.82 -20.08 11.15
CA VAL A 211 -5.95 -21.16 11.64
C VAL A 211 -4.84 -20.67 12.57
N LEU A 212 -4.16 -19.57 12.22
CA LEU A 212 -3.14 -18.99 13.10
C LEU A 212 -3.72 -18.50 14.43
N ALA A 213 -4.94 -17.96 14.43
CA ALA A 213 -5.58 -17.52 15.67
C ALA A 213 -5.83 -18.72 16.59
N HIS A 214 -6.34 -19.82 16.04
CA HIS A 214 -6.52 -21.06 16.79
C HIS A 214 -5.21 -21.62 17.37
N LEU A 215 -4.09 -21.53 16.62
CA LEU A 215 -2.77 -21.93 17.13
C LEU A 215 -2.25 -21.01 18.24
N GLU A 216 -2.56 -19.71 18.19
CA GLU A 216 -2.24 -18.79 19.30
C GLU A 216 -3.07 -19.11 20.54
N ASP A 217 -4.36 -19.42 20.41
CA ASP A 217 -5.23 -19.77 21.54
C ASP A 217 -4.69 -21.00 22.29
N LEU A 218 -4.33 -22.07 21.55
CA LEU A 218 -3.72 -23.29 22.12
C LEU A 218 -2.39 -23.01 22.80
N ARG A 219 -1.59 -22.12 22.19
CA ARG A 219 -0.30 -21.72 22.74
C ARG A 219 -0.48 -20.96 24.04
N ASP A 220 -1.47 -20.06 24.12
CA ASP A 220 -1.76 -19.28 25.31
C ASP A 220 -2.30 -20.16 26.45
N GLU A 221 -3.14 -21.16 26.14
CA GLU A 221 -3.59 -22.17 27.11
C GLU A 221 -2.41 -22.94 27.71
N ARG A 222 -1.51 -23.45 26.85
CA ARG A 222 -0.33 -24.20 27.30
C ARG A 222 0.65 -23.34 28.09
N LEU A 223 0.85 -22.08 27.67
CA LEU A 223 1.65 -21.11 28.42
C LEU A 223 1.05 -20.83 29.79
N GLY A 224 -0.29 -20.71 29.88
CA GLY A 224 -1.01 -20.53 31.13
C GLY A 224 -0.71 -21.62 32.15
N GLU A 225 -0.73 -22.88 31.74
CA GLU A 225 -0.38 -24.02 32.60
C GLU A 225 1.07 -23.95 33.10
N ILE A 226 2.02 -23.70 32.20
CA ILE A 226 3.45 -23.65 32.53
C ILE A 226 3.75 -22.48 33.47
N LEU A 227 3.19 -21.30 33.18
CA LEU A 227 3.36 -20.11 34.01
C LEU A 227 2.74 -20.30 35.38
N THR A 228 1.55 -20.92 35.47
CA THR A 228 0.91 -21.22 36.75
C THR A 228 1.77 -22.20 37.56
N GLY A 229 2.32 -23.23 36.92
CA GLY A 229 3.24 -24.18 37.57
C GLY A 229 4.54 -23.53 38.05
N LEU A 230 5.11 -22.61 37.26
CA LEU A 230 6.28 -21.82 37.65
C LEU A 230 5.96 -20.89 38.82
N GLN A 231 4.84 -20.16 38.76
CA GLN A 231 4.38 -19.29 39.83
C GLN A 231 4.16 -20.07 41.13
N ALA A 232 3.55 -21.25 41.07
CA ALA A 232 3.35 -22.11 42.24
C ALA A 232 4.68 -22.50 42.90
N ARG A 233 5.69 -22.88 42.11
CA ARG A 233 7.04 -23.21 42.62
C ARG A 233 7.74 -22.00 43.22
N ILE A 234 7.66 -20.84 42.57
CA ILE A 234 8.25 -19.59 43.09
C ILE A 234 7.59 -19.20 44.41
N ARG A 235 6.25 -19.25 44.50
CA ARG A 235 5.52 -18.94 45.73
C ARG A 235 5.87 -19.90 46.86
N SER A 236 5.98 -21.20 46.56
CA SER A 236 6.42 -22.20 47.54
C SER A 236 7.86 -21.95 48.02
N TYR A 237 8.79 -21.63 47.11
CA TYR A 237 10.18 -21.31 47.47
C TYR A 237 10.31 -20.04 48.30
N GLN A 238 9.50 -19.01 47.99
CA GLN A 238 9.48 -17.74 48.72
C GLN A 238 8.59 -17.76 49.96
N GLN A 239 7.91 -18.87 50.26
CA GLN A 239 6.93 -18.99 51.35
C GLN A 239 5.84 -17.90 51.29
N LEU A 240 5.45 -17.49 50.07
CA LEU A 240 4.42 -16.46 49.85
C LEU A 240 2.98 -17.00 49.95
N VAL A 241 2.84 -18.28 50.31
CA VAL A 241 1.63 -18.91 50.85
C VAL A 241 2.08 -19.91 51.91
#